data_AF-A0A314UD86-F1
#
_entry.id   AF-A0A314UD86-F1
#
_cell.length_a   1.000
_cell.length_b   1.000
_cell.length_c   1.000
_cell.angle_alpha   90.00
_cell.angle_beta   90.00
_cell.angle_gamma   90.00
#
_symmetry.space_group_name_H-M   'P 1'
#
loop_
_entity.id
_entity.type
_entity.pdbx_description
1 polymer ?
#
loop_
_entity_poly.entity_id
_entity_poly.type
_entity_poly.pdbx_seq_one_letter_code
_entity_poly.pdbx_strand_id
1 'polypeptide(L)'
;MENPDLRMSMGMGPDQKGVRIRRMEPTSPESQLLKPSDVILSFDGVNIANDGTVPFRHGERIGFSYLVSQKYIGDNAVVKVLRNSETLEFNIKLAKHKELIPSHIEGKRPSYYIIAGFVFTAVSLPYLRSEFGNLFDVPIKLLDKHLHAMAQSIDEQLVVVSQVLVADINIGYEDIVNNQVLTFNGMPVKNLKSLASMVENCDDEYLKLALEYNQDYACMLSNFPLMAELHTSCADGVLQTKTARAATLDILMTHCISSAMSDDLMTKENTLEEVQSTLDDPKTRDTILEEVQETKEIF
;
A
#
# COMPACT_ATOMS: atom_id res chain seq x y z
N MET A 1 3.93 -27.22 16.06
CA MET A 1 3.87 -28.63 15.64
C MET A 1 3.57 -29.56 16.84
N GLU A 2 2.52 -29.29 17.61
CA GLU A 2 2.23 -30.03 18.86
C GLU A 2 1.55 -31.37 18.61
N ASN A 3 0.68 -31.44 17.60
CA ASN A 3 0.01 -32.67 17.18
C ASN A 3 1.04 -33.69 16.64
N PRO A 4 1.08 -34.92 17.17
CA PRO A 4 2.06 -35.94 16.76
C PRO A 4 1.86 -36.44 15.32
N ASP A 5 0.62 -36.61 14.87
CA ASP A 5 0.30 -37.07 13.51
C ASP A 5 0.74 -36.05 12.45
N LEU A 6 0.60 -34.76 12.77
CA LEU A 6 1.11 -33.68 11.93
C LEU A 6 2.65 -33.73 11.80
N ARG A 7 3.36 -34.09 12.87
CA ARG A 7 4.83 -34.24 12.81
C ARG A 7 5.23 -35.45 11.96
N MET A 8 4.58 -36.59 12.20
CA MET A 8 4.85 -37.82 11.47
C MET A 8 4.55 -37.69 9.98
N SER A 9 3.44 -37.04 9.62
CA SER A 9 3.08 -36.81 8.21
C SER A 9 4.03 -35.86 7.46
N MET A 10 4.77 -35.01 8.19
CA MET A 10 5.80 -34.13 7.62
C MET A 10 7.21 -34.76 7.67
N GLY A 11 7.33 -36.03 8.09
CA GLY A 11 8.60 -36.74 8.15
C GLY A 11 9.54 -36.27 9.26
N MET A 12 9.02 -35.64 10.31
CA MET A 12 9.82 -35.23 11.46
C MET A 12 10.26 -36.45 12.28
N GLY A 13 11.54 -36.50 12.63
CA GLY A 13 12.07 -37.49 13.57
C GLY A 13 11.49 -37.32 14.99
N PRO A 14 11.58 -38.35 15.85
CA PRO A 14 10.98 -38.33 17.19
C PRO A 14 11.54 -37.22 18.10
N ASP A 15 12.81 -36.88 17.94
CA ASP A 15 13.50 -35.85 18.72
C ASP A 15 13.42 -34.45 18.10
N GLN A 16 12.93 -34.35 16.86
CA GLN A 16 12.84 -33.08 16.14
C GLN A 16 11.64 -32.27 16.62
N LYS A 17 11.87 -30.97 16.78
CA LYS A 17 10.87 -29.98 17.21
C LYS A 17 10.99 -28.75 16.33
N GLY A 18 9.89 -28.02 16.17
CA GLY A 18 9.91 -26.81 15.38
C GLY A 18 8.53 -26.25 15.03
N VAL A 19 8.55 -25.23 14.17
CA VAL A 19 7.35 -24.52 13.71
C VAL A 19 7.23 -24.62 12.20
N ARG A 20 6.01 -24.86 11.70
CA ARG A 20 5.74 -24.95 10.27
C ARG A 20 5.46 -23.57 9.69
N ILE A 21 6.15 -23.24 8.61
CA ILE A 21 5.90 -22.03 7.83
C ILE A 21 4.52 -22.14 7.17
N ARG A 22 3.62 -21.20 7.49
CA ARG A 22 2.28 -21.13 6.88
C ARG A 22 2.28 -20.32 5.59
N ARG A 23 2.91 -19.16 5.64
CA ARG A 23 2.94 -18.13 4.58
C ARG A 23 4.31 -17.44 4.65
N MET A 24 4.72 -16.86 3.53
CA MET A 24 5.96 -16.10 3.39
C MET A 24 5.61 -14.74 2.80
N GLU A 25 6.28 -13.70 3.29
CA GLU A 25 6.17 -12.36 2.71
C GLU A 25 6.82 -12.33 1.32
N PRO A 26 6.10 -12.00 0.24
CA PRO A 26 6.69 -11.95 -1.11
C PRO A 26 7.82 -10.93 -1.25
N THR A 27 7.79 -9.87 -0.44
CA THR A 27 8.77 -8.78 -0.46
C THR A 27 10.03 -9.09 0.33
N SER A 28 10.06 -10.18 1.09
CA SER A 28 11.19 -10.50 1.94
C SER A 28 12.23 -11.39 1.22
N PRO A 29 13.54 -11.20 1.50
CA PRO A 29 14.60 -11.95 0.81
C PRO A 29 14.52 -13.46 1.06
N GLU A 30 14.00 -13.88 2.21
CA GLU A 30 13.84 -15.29 2.55
C GLU A 30 12.79 -16.03 1.71
N SER A 31 11.88 -15.32 1.03
CA SER A 31 10.87 -15.92 0.14
C SER A 31 11.47 -16.74 -1.01
N GLN A 32 12.72 -16.44 -1.39
CA GLN A 32 13.46 -17.17 -2.43
C GLN A 32 14.12 -18.46 -1.91
N LEU A 33 14.32 -18.58 -0.60
CA LEU A 33 15.07 -19.66 0.03
C LEU A 33 14.14 -20.64 0.77
N LEU A 34 13.23 -20.09 1.58
CA LEU A 34 12.26 -20.83 2.37
C LEU A 34 10.98 -21.04 1.59
N LYS A 35 10.24 -22.10 1.92
CA LYS A 35 8.99 -22.48 1.27
C LYS A 35 7.89 -22.69 2.29
N PRO A 36 6.62 -22.44 1.91
CA PRO A 36 5.49 -22.89 2.72
C PRO A 36 5.60 -24.38 3.03
N SER A 37 5.20 -24.76 4.25
CA SER A 37 5.32 -26.11 4.82
C SER A 37 6.71 -26.57 5.24
N ASP A 38 7.77 -25.78 5.03
CA ASP A 38 9.04 -26.04 5.72
C ASP A 38 8.84 -25.98 7.24
N VAL A 39 9.55 -26.84 7.97
CA VAL A 39 9.55 -26.80 9.44
C VAL A 39 10.86 -26.20 9.92
N ILE A 40 10.82 -25.03 10.55
CA ILE A 40 11.99 -24.38 11.13
C ILE A 40 12.36 -25.12 12.42
N LEU A 41 13.56 -25.70 12.44
CA LEU A 41 14.10 -26.49 13.55
C LEU A 41 14.98 -25.64 14.47
N SER A 42 15.82 -24.76 13.90
CA SER A 42 16.68 -23.87 14.68
C SER A 42 16.97 -22.55 13.99
N PHE A 43 17.32 -21.55 14.79
CA PHE A 43 17.75 -20.22 14.36
C PHE A 43 19.07 -19.88 15.06
N ASP A 44 20.13 -19.59 14.30
CA ASP A 44 21.50 -19.38 14.78
C ASP A 44 21.98 -20.47 15.77
N GLY A 45 21.65 -21.73 15.47
CA GLY A 45 22.00 -22.88 16.30
C GLY A 45 21.12 -23.09 17.54
N VAL A 46 20.18 -22.18 17.83
CA VAL A 46 19.21 -22.33 18.94
C VAL A 46 17.99 -23.11 18.48
N ASN A 47 17.73 -24.26 19.10
CA ASN A 47 16.60 -25.13 18.76
C ASN A 47 15.25 -24.50 19.15
N ILE A 48 14.30 -24.56 18.22
CA ILE A 48 12.94 -24.05 18.38
C ILE A 48 12.01 -25.20 18.79
N ALA A 49 11.20 -24.98 19.82
CA ALA A 49 10.22 -25.97 20.26
C ALA A 49 8.93 -25.97 19.41
N ASN A 50 8.06 -26.95 19.63
CA ASN A 50 6.83 -27.14 18.86
C ASN A 50 5.81 -25.99 19.02
N ASP A 51 5.89 -25.25 20.11
CA ASP A 51 5.11 -24.07 20.46
C ASP A 51 5.74 -22.76 19.95
N GLY A 52 6.92 -22.83 19.30
CA GLY A 52 7.66 -21.67 18.83
C GLY A 52 8.51 -20.98 19.90
N THR A 53 8.74 -21.61 21.05
CA THR A 53 9.58 -21.03 22.11
C THR A 53 11.04 -21.47 22.01
N VAL A 54 11.93 -20.63 22.53
CA VAL A 54 13.38 -20.85 22.68
C VAL A 54 13.79 -20.63 24.14
N PRO A 55 14.88 -21.25 24.62
CA PRO A 55 15.39 -20.97 25.97
C PRO A 55 15.83 -19.50 26.08
N PHE A 56 15.48 -18.85 27.19
CA PHE A 56 15.79 -17.44 27.43
C PHE A 56 16.75 -17.25 28.62
N ARG A 57 16.30 -17.65 29.81
CA ARG A 57 17.04 -17.56 31.07
C ARG A 57 16.84 -18.85 31.85
N HIS A 58 17.37 -18.92 33.08
CA HIS A 58 17.29 -20.10 33.91
C HIS A 58 15.83 -20.52 34.16
N GLY A 59 15.40 -21.61 33.51
CA GLY A 59 14.03 -22.13 33.59
C GLY A 59 12.98 -21.39 32.76
N GLU A 60 13.35 -20.31 32.05
CA GLU A 60 12.41 -19.48 31.30
C GLU A 60 12.52 -19.70 29.78
N ARG A 61 11.39 -19.59 29.10
CA ARG A 61 11.26 -19.71 27.65
C ARG A 61 10.57 -18.47 27.08
N ILE A 62 10.96 -18.05 25.89
CA ILE A 62 10.39 -16.89 25.19
C ILE A 62 10.09 -17.27 23.73
N GLY A 63 9.22 -16.53 23.05
CA GLY A 63 8.98 -16.73 21.61
C GLY A 63 10.26 -16.52 20.79
N PHE A 64 10.49 -17.35 19.78
CA PHE A 64 11.72 -17.29 18.97
C PHE A 64 11.91 -15.97 18.21
N SER A 65 10.84 -15.18 18.02
CA SER A 65 10.91 -13.83 17.45
C SER A 65 11.87 -12.91 18.21
N TYR A 66 12.12 -13.19 19.49
CA TYR A 66 13.15 -12.52 20.28
C TYR A 66 14.55 -12.62 19.65
N LEU A 67 14.93 -13.79 19.14
CA LEU A 67 16.24 -13.98 18.51
C LEU A 67 16.37 -13.16 17.22
N VAL A 68 15.26 -13.01 16.50
CA VAL A 68 15.19 -12.22 15.28
C VAL A 68 15.30 -10.72 15.59
N SER A 69 14.58 -10.24 16.62
CA SER A 69 14.56 -8.81 16.96
C SER A 69 15.84 -8.30 17.63
N GLN A 70 16.72 -9.20 18.09
CA GLN A 70 18.07 -8.85 18.57
C GLN A 70 19.06 -8.54 17.45
N LYS A 71 18.77 -8.96 16.22
CA LYS A 71 19.63 -8.72 15.05
C LYS A 71 19.35 -7.36 14.43
N TYR A 72 20.32 -6.85 13.69
CA TYR A 72 20.18 -5.62 12.92
C TYR A 72 19.73 -5.89 11.48
N ILE A 73 19.14 -4.88 10.85
CA ILE A 73 18.80 -4.93 9.43
C ILE A 73 20.08 -5.11 8.62
N GLY A 74 20.09 -6.12 7.75
CA GLY A 74 21.25 -6.49 6.93
C GLY A 74 22.12 -7.58 7.54
N ASP A 75 21.90 -7.97 8.80
CA ASP A 75 22.57 -9.12 9.41
C ASP A 75 22.14 -10.42 8.73
N ASN A 76 23.02 -11.41 8.85
CA ASN A 76 22.77 -12.76 8.40
C ASN A 76 22.37 -13.65 9.58
N ALA A 77 21.43 -14.57 9.34
CA ALA A 77 20.98 -15.57 10.30
C ALA A 77 20.96 -16.96 9.65
N VAL A 78 21.48 -17.95 10.38
CA VAL A 78 21.50 -19.33 9.95
C VAL A 78 20.20 -20.00 10.38
N VAL A 79 19.37 -20.37 9.42
CA VAL A 79 18.07 -21.01 9.65
C VAL A 79 18.13 -22.45 9.17
N LYS A 80 17.89 -23.39 10.09
CA LYS A 80 17.80 -24.82 9.78
C LYS A 80 16.35 -25.22 9.64
N VAL A 81 16.02 -25.85 8.52
CA VAL A 81 14.65 -26.29 8.23
C VAL A 81 14.61 -27.77 7.84
N LEU A 82 13.46 -28.40 8.07
CA LEU A 82 13.11 -29.70 7.51
C LEU A 82 12.22 -29.47 6.29
N ARG A 83 12.64 -29.99 5.14
CA ARG A 83 11.89 -29.98 3.88
C ARG A 83 11.95 -31.37 3.27
N ASN A 84 10.79 -31.97 2.98
CA ASN A 84 10.71 -33.33 2.43
C ASN A 84 11.52 -34.37 3.22
N SER A 85 11.45 -34.31 4.56
CA SER A 85 12.23 -35.16 5.48
C SER A 85 13.75 -34.96 5.44
N GLU A 86 14.25 -34.00 4.67
CA GLU A 86 15.68 -33.63 4.62
C GLU A 86 15.93 -32.34 5.40
N THR A 87 17.05 -32.31 6.13
CA THR A 87 17.45 -31.12 6.87
C THR A 87 18.30 -30.22 5.97
N LEU A 88 17.83 -29.00 5.76
CA LEU A 88 18.49 -27.97 4.98
C LEU A 88 18.90 -26.82 5.89
N GLU A 89 19.98 -26.12 5.53
CA GLU A 89 20.49 -24.98 6.28
C GLU A 89 20.69 -23.81 5.32
N PHE A 90 20.10 -22.67 5.65
CA PHE A 90 20.13 -21.47 4.82
C PHE A 90 20.72 -20.32 5.61
N ASN A 91 21.57 -19.53 4.96
CA ASN A 91 22.05 -18.27 5.50
C ASN A 91 21.20 -17.14 4.92
N ILE A 92 20.36 -16.52 5.75
CA ILE A 92 19.33 -15.57 5.34
C ILE A 92 19.71 -14.17 5.79
N LYS A 93 19.70 -13.22 4.87
CA LYS A 93 19.89 -11.81 5.16
C LYS A 93 18.58 -11.20 5.68
N LEU A 94 18.57 -10.66 6.88
CA LEU A 94 17.40 -10.07 7.51
C LEU A 94 17.13 -8.67 6.95
N ALA A 95 15.86 -8.37 6.68
CA ALA A 95 15.40 -7.10 6.16
C ALA A 95 14.26 -6.53 7.02
N LYS A 96 13.96 -5.23 6.85
CA LYS A 96 12.80 -4.60 7.49
C LYS A 96 11.52 -5.19 6.88
N HIS A 97 10.57 -5.57 7.74
CA HIS A 97 9.26 -6.01 7.29
C HIS A 97 8.52 -4.89 6.55
N LYS A 98 7.96 -5.22 5.38
CA LYS A 98 7.18 -4.31 4.54
C LYS A 98 5.70 -4.65 4.68
N GLU A 99 4.97 -3.79 5.37
CA GLU A 99 3.52 -3.87 5.50
C GLU A 99 2.82 -3.28 4.26
N LEU A 100 1.71 -3.88 3.81
CA LEU A 100 0.85 -3.30 2.77
C LEU A 100 0.16 -2.03 3.27
N ILE A 101 -0.43 -2.11 4.48
CA ILE A 101 -1.00 -0.97 5.19
C ILE A 101 -0.04 -0.62 6.33
N PRO A 102 0.79 0.42 6.17
CA PRO A 102 1.84 0.72 7.14
C PRO A 102 1.27 1.20 8.47
N SER A 103 1.83 0.70 9.56
CA SER A 103 1.49 1.07 10.94
C SER A 103 1.84 2.53 11.27
N HIS A 104 2.79 3.13 10.54
CA HIS A 104 3.18 4.53 10.67
C HIS A 104 3.74 5.09 9.36
N ILE A 105 3.68 6.41 9.19
CA ILE A 105 4.24 7.13 8.03
C ILE A 105 5.56 7.86 8.33
N GLU A 106 6.24 7.51 9.44
CA GLU A 106 7.58 8.02 9.79
C GLU A 106 7.66 9.56 9.87
N GLY A 107 6.57 10.21 10.32
CA GLY A 107 6.49 11.67 10.42
C GLY A 107 6.38 12.40 9.08
N LYS A 108 6.29 11.68 7.95
CA LYS A 108 6.00 12.27 6.64
C LYS A 108 4.56 12.74 6.57
N ARG A 109 4.29 13.70 5.68
CA ARG A 109 2.92 14.06 5.31
C ARG A 109 2.30 12.92 4.50
N PRO A 110 1.01 12.59 4.70
CA PRO A 110 0.34 11.58 3.91
C PRO A 110 0.24 12.05 2.45
N SER A 111 0.60 11.16 1.53
CA SER A 111 0.55 11.44 0.10
C SER A 111 -0.90 11.45 -0.39
N TYR A 112 -1.25 12.40 -1.24
CA TYR A 112 -2.58 12.51 -1.84
C TYR A 112 -2.50 13.05 -3.27
N TYR A 113 -3.52 12.74 -4.06
CA TYR A 113 -3.68 13.24 -5.43
C TYR A 113 -5.16 13.54 -5.69
N ILE A 114 -5.46 14.66 -6.33
CA ILE A 114 -6.82 15.12 -6.61
C ILE A 114 -6.99 15.40 -8.09
N ILE A 115 -8.05 14.83 -8.67
CA ILE A 115 -8.50 15.18 -10.03
C ILE A 115 -10.02 15.17 -10.09
N ALA A 116 -10.61 16.21 -10.68
CA ALA A 116 -12.07 16.37 -10.80
C ALA A 116 -12.82 16.16 -9.47
N GLY A 117 -12.20 16.56 -8.36
CA GLY A 117 -12.72 16.40 -7.01
C GLY A 117 -12.53 15.01 -6.38
N PHE A 118 -12.09 13.99 -7.11
CA PHE A 118 -11.75 12.69 -6.52
C PHE A 118 -10.46 12.81 -5.71
N VAL A 119 -10.52 12.53 -4.41
CA VAL A 119 -9.36 12.58 -3.51
C VAL A 119 -8.79 11.19 -3.32
N PHE A 120 -7.63 10.93 -3.92
CA PHE A 120 -6.92 9.67 -3.80
C PHE A 120 -5.87 9.74 -2.70
N THR A 121 -5.76 8.69 -1.90
CA THR A 121 -4.74 8.56 -0.85
C THR A 121 -4.34 7.10 -0.65
N ALA A 122 -3.16 6.88 -0.06
CA ALA A 122 -2.71 5.56 0.33
C ALA A 122 -3.15 5.24 1.77
N VAL A 123 -3.81 4.11 1.96
CA VAL A 123 -4.30 3.68 3.27
C VAL A 123 -3.13 3.35 4.19
N SER A 124 -3.17 3.90 5.39
CA SER A 124 -2.23 3.66 6.49
C SER A 124 -2.98 3.54 7.81
N LEU A 125 -2.35 2.99 8.84
CA LEU A 125 -2.98 2.92 10.16
C LEU A 125 -3.35 4.30 10.75
N PRO A 126 -2.52 5.36 10.61
CA PRO A 126 -2.93 6.72 10.97
C PRO A 126 -4.16 7.21 10.21
N TYR A 127 -4.28 6.89 8.91
CA TYR A 127 -5.45 7.23 8.11
C TYR A 127 -6.71 6.54 8.62
N LEU A 128 -6.67 5.22 8.84
CA LEU A 128 -7.81 4.46 9.38
C LEU A 128 -8.26 4.99 10.75
N ARG A 129 -7.32 5.38 11.61
CA ARG A 129 -7.64 5.99 12.90
C ARG A 129 -8.24 7.39 12.77
N SER A 130 -7.81 8.17 11.79
CA SER A 130 -8.35 9.50 11.53
C SER A 130 -9.80 9.43 11.05
N GLU A 131 -10.08 8.53 10.11
CA GLU A 131 -11.41 8.40 9.49
C GLU A 131 -12.43 7.74 10.42
N PHE A 132 -12.05 6.66 11.11
CA PHE A 132 -13.00 5.82 11.83
C PHE A 132 -12.89 5.95 13.35
N GLY A 133 -11.81 6.54 13.88
CA GLY A 133 -11.51 6.60 15.31
C GLY A 133 -11.11 5.25 15.90
N ASN A 134 -11.94 4.22 15.70
CA ASN A 134 -11.74 2.85 16.15
C ASN A 134 -11.60 1.89 14.97
N LEU A 135 -10.76 0.85 15.13
CA LEU A 135 -10.54 -0.15 14.09
C LEU A 135 -11.77 -1.03 13.83
N PHE A 136 -12.69 -1.13 14.79
CA PHE A 136 -13.94 -1.89 14.62
C PHE A 136 -14.95 -1.22 13.68
N ASP A 137 -14.81 0.09 13.44
CA ASP A 137 -15.68 0.86 12.56
C ASP A 137 -15.15 0.91 11.11
N VAL A 138 -13.96 0.35 10.88
CA VAL A 138 -13.34 0.26 9.55
C VAL A 138 -14.13 -0.74 8.68
N PRO A 139 -14.42 -0.40 7.40
CA PRO A 139 -15.05 -1.32 6.46
C PRO A 139 -14.34 -2.66 6.38
N ILE A 140 -15.11 -3.75 6.39
CA ILE A 140 -14.59 -5.13 6.48
C ILE A 140 -13.53 -5.42 5.40
N LYS A 141 -13.70 -4.93 4.16
CA LYS A 141 -12.73 -5.14 3.08
C LYS A 141 -11.37 -4.48 3.36
N LEU A 142 -11.36 -3.28 3.95
CA LEU A 142 -10.13 -2.60 4.36
C LEU A 142 -9.52 -3.24 5.62
N LEU A 143 -10.36 -3.65 6.57
CA LEU A 143 -9.92 -4.33 7.80
C LEU A 143 -9.29 -5.69 7.50
N ASP A 144 -9.88 -6.46 6.59
CA ASP A 144 -9.33 -7.75 6.13
C ASP A 144 -7.92 -7.56 5.54
N LYS A 145 -7.74 -6.55 4.69
CA LYS A 145 -6.43 -6.21 4.13
C LYS A 145 -5.43 -5.75 5.18
N HIS A 146 -5.87 -4.97 6.17
CA HIS A 146 -5.01 -4.57 7.28
C HIS A 146 -4.51 -5.76 8.10
N LEU A 147 -5.35 -6.76 8.34
CA LEU A 147 -5.03 -7.89 9.21
C LEU A 147 -4.35 -9.06 8.49
N HIS A 148 -4.59 -9.24 7.19
CA HIS A 148 -4.26 -10.48 6.49
C HIS A 148 -3.53 -10.32 5.16
N ALA A 149 -3.57 -9.15 4.52
CA ALA A 149 -2.92 -8.96 3.23
C ALA A 149 -1.41 -8.68 3.38
N MET A 150 -0.64 -9.28 2.48
CA MET A 150 0.81 -9.12 2.36
C MET A 150 1.11 -8.31 1.10
N ALA A 151 2.08 -7.41 1.17
CA ALA A 151 2.54 -6.68 -0.02
C ALA A 151 3.16 -7.68 -1.01
N GLN A 152 2.72 -7.65 -2.26
CA GLN A 152 3.28 -8.46 -3.35
C GLN A 152 4.52 -7.78 -3.98
N SER A 153 4.65 -6.46 -3.84
CA SER A 153 5.84 -5.70 -4.27
C SER A 153 6.27 -4.65 -3.25
N ILE A 154 7.54 -4.23 -3.30
CA ILE A 154 8.17 -3.36 -2.29
C ILE A 154 7.50 -1.99 -2.18
N ASP A 155 6.98 -1.48 -3.31
CA ASP A 155 6.36 -0.16 -3.43
C ASP A 155 4.83 -0.24 -3.46
N GLU A 156 4.26 -1.40 -3.19
CA GLU A 156 2.80 -1.58 -3.22
C GLU A 156 2.12 -0.75 -2.12
N GLN A 157 1.01 -0.13 -2.49
CA GLN A 157 0.16 0.63 -1.58
C GLN A 157 -1.30 0.36 -1.92
N LEU A 158 -2.12 0.28 -0.88
CA LEU A 158 -3.58 0.23 -1.04
C LEU A 158 -4.09 1.65 -1.28
N VAL A 159 -4.43 1.97 -2.53
CA VAL A 159 -4.95 3.29 -2.92
C VAL A 159 -6.47 3.30 -2.85
N VAL A 160 -7.03 4.31 -2.18
CA VAL A 160 -8.48 4.51 -2.07
C VAL A 160 -8.88 5.87 -2.62
N VAL A 161 -10.13 5.98 -3.10
CA VAL A 161 -10.85 7.24 -3.13
C VAL A 161 -11.31 7.51 -1.70
N SER A 162 -10.68 8.47 -1.03
CA SER A 162 -11.05 8.86 0.34
C SER A 162 -12.43 9.49 0.33
N GLN A 163 -12.65 10.44 -0.56
CA GLN A 163 -13.90 11.18 -0.73
C GLN A 163 -13.94 11.83 -2.12
N VAL A 164 -15.11 12.35 -2.49
CA VAL A 164 -15.32 13.15 -3.70
C VAL A 164 -15.76 14.55 -3.31
N LEU A 165 -14.98 15.56 -3.70
CA LEU A 165 -15.30 16.98 -3.55
C LEU A 165 -16.36 17.36 -4.59
N VAL A 166 -17.59 17.52 -4.13
CA VAL A 166 -18.78 17.67 -4.98
C VAL A 166 -18.66 18.85 -5.94
N ALA A 167 -18.84 18.57 -7.24
CA ALA A 167 -18.84 19.53 -8.33
C ALA A 167 -19.62 18.99 -9.54
N ASP A 168 -19.99 19.86 -10.48
CA ASP A 168 -20.78 19.46 -11.65
C ASP A 168 -20.15 18.33 -12.48
N ILE A 169 -18.81 18.23 -12.47
CA ILE A 169 -18.05 17.22 -13.21
C ILE A 169 -18.18 15.80 -12.62
N ASN A 170 -18.51 15.67 -11.34
CA ASN A 170 -18.54 14.40 -10.61
C ASN A 170 -19.94 14.04 -10.08
N ILE A 171 -20.98 14.60 -10.71
CA ILE A 171 -22.37 14.27 -10.42
C ILE A 171 -22.61 12.76 -10.55
N GLY A 172 -23.22 12.16 -9.53
CA GLY A 172 -23.48 10.72 -9.43
C GLY A 172 -22.37 9.91 -8.77
N TYR A 173 -21.27 10.56 -8.38
CA TYR A 173 -20.12 9.92 -7.71
C TYR A 173 -19.86 10.46 -6.30
N GLU A 174 -20.73 11.31 -5.77
CA GLU A 174 -20.56 12.06 -4.53
C GLU A 174 -20.45 11.16 -3.29
N ASP A 175 -21.15 10.02 -3.32
CA ASP A 175 -21.23 9.06 -2.20
C ASP A 175 -20.06 8.07 -2.17
N ILE A 176 -19.09 8.18 -3.09
CA ILE A 176 -17.91 7.31 -3.11
C ILE A 176 -16.96 7.71 -1.99
N VAL A 177 -16.87 6.84 -0.98
CA VAL A 177 -16.05 7.06 0.22
C VAL A 177 -15.26 5.80 0.55
N ASN A 178 -13.97 5.95 0.84
CA ASN A 178 -13.06 4.89 1.29
C ASN A 178 -13.03 3.63 0.41
N ASN A 179 -13.23 3.79 -0.91
CA ASN A 179 -13.27 2.70 -1.87
C ASN A 179 -11.91 2.47 -2.52
N GLN A 180 -11.41 1.22 -2.52
CA GLN A 180 -10.14 0.90 -3.17
C GLN A 180 -10.25 1.05 -4.69
N VAL A 181 -9.25 1.70 -5.28
CA VAL A 181 -9.01 1.72 -6.72
C VAL A 181 -8.21 0.48 -7.12
N LEU A 182 -8.79 -0.36 -7.97
CA LEU A 182 -8.16 -1.59 -8.45
C LEU A 182 -7.41 -1.35 -9.76
N THR A 183 -8.07 -0.70 -10.72
CA THR A 183 -7.51 -0.43 -12.04
C THR A 183 -7.84 0.97 -12.53
N PHE A 184 -6.97 1.49 -13.39
CA PHE A 184 -7.16 2.72 -14.14
C PHE A 184 -6.98 2.42 -15.64
N ASN A 185 -7.99 2.72 -16.46
CA ASN A 185 -8.06 2.37 -17.88
C ASN A 185 -7.71 0.88 -18.15
N GLY A 186 -8.13 -0.02 -17.26
CA GLY A 186 -7.86 -1.46 -17.34
C GLY A 186 -6.47 -1.89 -16.85
N MET A 187 -5.59 -0.96 -16.51
CA MET A 187 -4.27 -1.26 -15.95
C MET A 187 -4.31 -1.31 -14.42
N PRO A 188 -3.66 -2.29 -13.77
CA PRO A 188 -3.68 -2.42 -12.31
C PRO A 188 -2.92 -1.29 -11.62
N VAL A 189 -3.54 -0.69 -10.61
CA VAL A 189 -2.95 0.35 -9.77
C VAL A 189 -2.11 -0.30 -8.67
N LYS A 190 -0.80 -0.03 -8.67
CA LYS A 190 0.13 -0.62 -7.69
C LYS A 190 0.35 0.27 -6.48
N ASN A 191 0.37 1.58 -6.69
CA ASN A 191 0.58 2.59 -5.67
C ASN A 191 0.10 3.97 -6.13
N LEU A 192 0.07 4.94 -5.21
CA LEU A 192 -0.50 6.26 -5.50
C LEU A 192 0.30 7.01 -6.58
N LYS A 193 1.63 6.89 -6.56
CA LYS A 193 2.50 7.50 -7.58
C LYS A 193 2.23 6.93 -8.97
N SER A 194 1.99 5.63 -9.07
CA SER A 194 1.63 4.98 -10.34
C SER A 194 0.29 5.48 -10.86
N LEU A 195 -0.71 5.66 -9.98
CA LEU A 195 -2.00 6.23 -10.35
C LEU A 195 -1.86 7.66 -10.86
N ALA A 196 -1.19 8.53 -10.11
CA ALA A 196 -0.95 9.91 -10.52
C ALA A 196 -0.25 9.97 -11.89
N SER A 197 0.81 9.17 -12.08
CA SER A 197 1.52 9.10 -13.35
C SER A 197 0.64 8.60 -14.50
N MET A 198 -0.24 7.62 -14.26
CA MET A 198 -1.18 7.12 -15.28
C MET A 198 -2.21 8.18 -15.68
N VAL A 199 -2.69 8.98 -14.72
CA VAL A 199 -3.67 10.05 -14.96
C VAL A 199 -3.04 11.22 -15.71
N GLU A 200 -1.85 11.67 -15.31
CA GLU A 200 -1.15 12.80 -15.94
C GLU A 200 -0.74 12.47 -17.39
N ASN A 201 -0.31 11.23 -17.66
CA ASN A 201 0.07 10.80 -19.00
C ASN A 201 -1.09 10.20 -19.81
N CYS A 202 -2.34 10.36 -19.35
CA CYS A 202 -3.51 9.85 -20.04
C CYS A 202 -3.91 10.77 -21.21
N ASP A 203 -3.79 10.25 -22.44
CA ASP A 203 -4.26 10.91 -23.66
C ASP A 203 -5.62 10.39 -24.15
N ASP A 204 -6.17 9.38 -23.46
CA ASP A 204 -7.48 8.82 -23.78
C ASP A 204 -8.59 9.85 -23.52
N GLU A 205 -9.71 9.71 -24.24
CA GLU A 205 -10.87 10.60 -24.07
C GLU A 205 -11.47 10.54 -22.67
N TYR A 206 -11.35 9.38 -22.01
CA TYR A 206 -11.94 9.10 -20.71
C TYR A 206 -10.95 8.53 -19.71
N LEU A 207 -11.08 8.99 -18.46
CA LEU A 207 -10.50 8.41 -17.26
C LEU A 207 -11.48 7.37 -16.72
N LYS A 208 -11.07 6.11 -16.67
CA LYS A 208 -11.90 4.98 -16.22
C LYS A 208 -11.30 4.37 -14.97
N LEU A 209 -12.00 4.48 -13.86
CA LEU A 209 -11.62 3.91 -12.56
C LEU A 209 -12.46 2.67 -12.28
N ALA A 210 -11.83 1.56 -11.93
CA ALA A 210 -12.53 0.39 -11.38
C ALA A 210 -12.33 0.33 -9.87
N LEU A 211 -13.43 0.29 -9.12
CA LEU A 211 -13.47 0.31 -7.67
C LEU A 211 -13.88 -1.06 -7.11
N GLU A 212 -13.55 -1.31 -5.84
CA GLU A 212 -13.74 -2.62 -5.22
C GLU A 212 -15.21 -3.03 -4.98
N TYR A 213 -16.14 -2.09 -4.76
CA TYR A 213 -17.51 -2.43 -4.32
C TYR A 213 -18.48 -2.85 -5.44
N ASN A 214 -18.11 -2.72 -6.71
CA ASN A 214 -19.00 -3.10 -7.83
C ASN A 214 -18.62 -4.41 -8.54
N GLN A 215 -17.54 -5.09 -8.13
CA GLN A 215 -17.33 -6.47 -8.58
C GLN A 215 -18.42 -7.44 -8.06
N ASP A 216 -19.06 -7.13 -6.93
CA ASP A 216 -20.05 -8.03 -6.32
C ASP A 216 -21.39 -8.07 -7.10
N TYR A 217 -21.80 -6.97 -7.76
CA TYR A 217 -22.95 -6.99 -8.68
C TYR A 217 -22.66 -7.74 -9.98
N ALA A 218 -21.42 -7.69 -10.46
CA ALA A 218 -20.97 -8.46 -11.63
C ALA A 218 -20.87 -9.98 -11.32
N CYS A 219 -20.37 -10.35 -10.14
CA CYS A 219 -20.23 -11.75 -9.71
C CYS A 219 -21.57 -12.45 -9.44
N MET A 220 -22.64 -11.74 -9.05
CA MET A 220 -23.97 -12.35 -8.95
C MET A 220 -24.58 -12.70 -10.32
N LEU A 221 -24.11 -12.06 -11.41
CA LEU A 221 -24.57 -12.30 -12.77
C LEU A 221 -23.69 -13.30 -13.54
N SER A 222 -22.50 -13.65 -13.04
CA SER A 222 -21.56 -14.57 -13.70
C SER A 222 -21.98 -16.06 -13.66
N ASN A 223 -23.13 -16.39 -13.07
CA ASN A 223 -23.77 -17.70 -13.24
C ASN A 223 -24.44 -17.86 -14.63
N PHE A 224 -24.40 -16.84 -15.49
CA PHE A 224 -24.85 -16.91 -16.88
C PHE A 224 -23.66 -16.78 -17.86
N PRO A 225 -23.28 -17.88 -18.57
CA PRO A 225 -22.12 -17.90 -19.46
C PRO A 225 -22.18 -16.95 -20.67
N LEU A 226 -23.34 -16.34 -20.95
CA LEU A 226 -23.56 -15.52 -22.15
C LEU A 226 -23.15 -14.04 -21.99
N MET A 227 -22.71 -13.60 -20.80
CA MET A 227 -22.40 -12.19 -20.51
C MET A 227 -20.91 -11.91 -20.24
N ALA A 228 -20.05 -12.93 -20.28
CA ALA A 228 -18.62 -12.79 -20.01
C ALA A 228 -17.90 -11.85 -21.00
N GLU A 229 -18.44 -11.66 -22.21
CA GLU A 229 -17.87 -10.79 -23.24
C GLU A 229 -18.29 -9.31 -23.13
N LEU A 230 -19.22 -8.94 -22.22
CA LEU A 230 -19.58 -7.55 -21.95
C LEU A 230 -18.82 -6.91 -20.77
N HIS A 231 -18.05 -7.69 -20.01
CA HIS A 231 -17.56 -7.31 -18.68
C HIS A 231 -16.26 -6.47 -18.66
N THR A 232 -15.80 -5.92 -19.79
CA THR A 232 -14.67 -4.98 -19.82
C THR A 232 -15.08 -3.52 -19.63
N SER A 233 -16.36 -3.22 -19.33
CA SER A 233 -16.91 -1.85 -19.37
C SER A 233 -17.61 -1.34 -18.11
N CYS A 234 -17.52 -2.02 -16.96
CA CYS A 234 -17.96 -1.45 -15.68
C CYS A 234 -16.83 -0.60 -15.09
N ALA A 235 -16.55 0.54 -15.71
CA ALA A 235 -15.79 1.60 -15.05
C ALA A 235 -16.74 2.32 -14.10
N ASP A 236 -16.43 2.29 -12.81
CA ASP A 236 -17.27 2.83 -11.73
C ASP A 236 -17.19 4.35 -11.66
N GLY A 237 -16.05 4.92 -12.05
CA GLY A 237 -15.90 6.35 -12.32
C GLY A 237 -15.45 6.54 -13.76
N VAL A 238 -16.27 7.21 -14.58
CA VAL A 238 -15.92 7.60 -15.94
C VAL A 238 -15.97 9.11 -16.02
N LEU A 239 -14.82 9.73 -16.27
CA LEU A 239 -14.70 11.17 -16.41
C LEU A 239 -14.08 11.49 -17.77
N GLN A 240 -14.54 12.55 -18.43
CA GLN A 240 -13.89 13.01 -19.65
C GLN A 240 -12.58 13.72 -19.28
N THR A 241 -11.46 13.27 -19.86
CA THR A 241 -10.10 13.65 -19.41
C THR A 241 -9.86 15.16 -19.43
N LYS A 242 -10.26 15.84 -20.52
CA LYS A 242 -10.02 17.29 -20.70
C LYS A 242 -10.81 18.14 -19.70
N THR A 243 -12.08 17.81 -19.48
CA THR A 243 -12.95 18.54 -18.55
C THR A 243 -12.60 18.24 -17.10
N ALA A 244 -12.21 17.00 -16.79
CA ALA A 244 -11.71 16.61 -15.48
C ALA A 244 -10.50 17.44 -15.05
N ARG A 245 -9.51 17.60 -15.94
CA ARG A 245 -8.32 18.44 -15.68
C ARG A 245 -8.70 19.91 -15.50
N ALA A 246 -9.51 20.46 -16.41
CA ALA A 246 -9.93 21.86 -16.35
C ALA A 246 -10.70 22.21 -15.07
N ALA A 247 -11.59 21.33 -14.60
CA ALA A 247 -12.40 21.56 -13.41
C ALA A 247 -11.61 21.46 -12.09
N THR A 248 -10.43 20.83 -12.10
CA THR A 248 -9.69 20.53 -10.86
C THR A 248 -9.30 21.80 -10.11
N LEU A 249 -8.84 22.85 -10.81
CA LEU A 249 -8.40 24.09 -10.17
C LEU A 249 -9.54 24.80 -9.42
N ASP A 250 -10.71 24.91 -10.04
CA ASP A 250 -11.89 25.56 -9.43
C ASP A 250 -12.37 24.82 -8.18
N ILE A 251 -12.31 23.48 -8.21
CA ILE A 251 -12.65 22.63 -7.07
C ILE A 251 -11.66 22.86 -5.91
N LEU A 252 -10.36 22.89 -6.19
CA LEU A 252 -9.34 23.13 -5.17
C LEU A 252 -9.52 24.49 -4.50
N MET A 253 -9.78 25.54 -5.30
CA MET A 253 -10.05 26.89 -4.80
C MET A 253 -11.30 26.94 -3.90
N THR A 254 -12.36 26.23 -4.27
CA THR A 254 -13.61 26.16 -3.49
C THR A 254 -13.39 25.54 -2.11
N HIS A 255 -12.50 24.55 -2.02
CA HIS A 255 -12.20 23.83 -0.78
C HIS A 255 -10.95 24.34 -0.04
N CYS A 256 -10.38 25.47 -0.46
CA CYS A 256 -9.15 26.04 0.10
C CYS A 256 -7.97 25.05 0.14
N ILE A 257 -7.86 24.20 -0.89
CA ILE A 257 -6.78 23.23 -1.03
C ILE A 257 -5.66 23.87 -1.84
N SER A 258 -4.45 23.89 -1.28
CA SER A 258 -3.32 24.63 -1.85
C SER A 258 -2.74 24.03 -3.13
N SER A 259 -2.79 22.70 -3.28
CA SER A 259 -2.28 22.00 -4.47
C SER A 259 -3.08 20.73 -4.73
N ALA A 260 -3.10 20.29 -6.00
CA ALA A 260 -3.79 19.08 -6.43
C ALA A 260 -3.14 17.81 -5.89
N MET A 261 -1.85 17.85 -5.53
CA MET A 261 -1.12 16.66 -5.07
C MET A 261 -0.07 17.00 -4.02
N SER A 262 0.38 15.99 -3.29
CA SER A 262 1.47 16.13 -2.33
C SER A 262 2.84 16.28 -3.00
N ASP A 263 3.77 16.96 -2.32
CA ASP A 263 5.11 17.31 -2.80
C ASP A 263 5.91 16.09 -3.33
N ASP A 264 5.67 14.89 -2.79
CA ASP A 264 6.34 13.65 -3.17
C ASP A 264 5.85 13.05 -4.51
N LEU A 265 4.70 13.50 -5.00
CA LEU A 265 4.13 13.10 -6.29
C LEU A 265 4.48 14.08 -7.41
N MET A 266 4.90 15.30 -7.08
CA MET A 266 5.32 16.30 -8.05
C MET A 266 6.51 15.79 -8.87
N THR A 267 6.36 15.81 -10.20
CA THR A 267 7.49 15.64 -11.12
C THR A 267 8.24 16.98 -11.28
N LYS A 268 9.47 16.93 -11.82
CA LYS A 268 10.24 18.16 -12.10
C LYS A 268 9.58 19.09 -13.12
N GLU A 269 8.62 18.59 -13.90
CA GLU A 269 7.86 19.37 -14.89
C GLU A 269 6.72 20.14 -14.20
N ASN A 270 6.00 19.53 -13.25
CA ASN A 270 4.91 20.18 -12.51
C ASN A 270 5.39 21.33 -11.61
N THR A 271 6.63 21.24 -11.09
CA THR A 271 7.23 22.31 -10.28
C THR A 271 7.49 23.58 -11.09
N LEU A 272 7.67 23.48 -12.40
CA LEU A 272 7.87 24.65 -13.26
C LEU A 272 6.53 25.32 -13.59
N GLU A 273 5.46 24.56 -13.80
CA GLU A 273 4.12 25.11 -14.06
C GLU A 273 3.50 25.77 -12.81
N GLU A 274 3.71 25.22 -11.61
CA GLU A 274 3.28 25.88 -10.35
C GLU A 274 4.10 27.15 -10.04
N VAL A 275 5.38 27.19 -10.42
CA VAL A 275 6.20 28.41 -10.31
C VAL A 275 5.78 29.45 -11.36
N GLN A 276 5.42 29.02 -12.58
CA GLN A 276 4.91 29.92 -13.62
C GLN A 276 3.56 30.53 -13.21
N SER A 277 2.64 29.74 -12.65
CA SER A 277 1.31 30.22 -12.23
C SER A 277 1.37 31.14 -11.00
N THR A 278 2.33 30.94 -10.09
CA THR A 278 2.59 31.86 -8.96
C THR A 278 3.29 33.16 -9.38
N LEU A 279 4.05 33.14 -10.49
CA LEU A 279 4.65 34.34 -11.10
C LEU A 279 3.65 35.17 -11.94
N ASP A 280 2.58 34.55 -12.43
CA ASP A 280 1.53 35.21 -13.22
C ASP A 280 0.45 35.93 -12.38
N ASP A 281 0.47 35.78 -11.05
CA ASP A 281 -0.34 36.61 -10.13
C ASP A 281 0.25 38.03 -10.03
N PRO A 282 -0.48 39.09 -10.47
CA PRO A 282 0.02 40.46 -10.49
C PRO A 282 0.52 40.94 -9.12
N LYS A 283 -0.07 40.45 -8.02
CA LYS A 283 0.31 40.84 -6.66
C LYS A 283 1.68 40.29 -6.25
N THR A 284 1.99 39.07 -6.67
CA THR A 284 3.28 38.42 -6.36
C THR A 284 4.41 39.04 -7.21
N ARG A 285 4.10 39.42 -8.45
CA ARG A 285 5.04 40.10 -9.35
C ARG A 285 5.45 41.48 -8.84
N ASP A 286 4.51 42.25 -8.29
CA ASP A 286 4.79 43.57 -7.73
C ASP A 286 5.58 43.47 -6.40
N THR A 287 5.29 42.46 -5.58
CA THR A 287 6.02 42.22 -4.31
C THR A 287 7.48 41.84 -4.55
N ILE A 288 7.76 41.02 -5.58
CA ILE A 288 9.13 40.61 -5.94
C ILE A 288 9.90 41.77 -6.60
N LEU A 289 9.23 42.63 -7.39
CA LEU A 289 9.87 43.81 -7.98
C LEU A 289 10.24 44.87 -6.92
N GLU A 290 9.41 45.05 -5.88
CA GLU A 290 9.75 45.92 -4.74
C GLU A 290 10.94 45.39 -3.93
N GLU A 291 11.01 44.08 -3.62
CA GLU A 291 12.16 43.49 -2.90
C GLU A 291 13.48 43.53 -3.71
N VAL A 292 13.40 43.43 -5.04
CA VAL A 292 14.56 43.55 -5.94
C VAL A 292 15.03 45.02 -6.09
N GLN A 293 14.14 45.99 -5.88
CA GLN A 293 14.50 47.41 -5.84
C GLN A 293 15.11 47.81 -4.49
N GLU A 294 14.59 47.31 -3.38
CA GLU A 294 15.17 47.56 -2.04
C GLU A 294 16.57 46.96 -1.88
N THR A 295 16.85 45.82 -2.51
CA THR A 295 18.20 45.19 -2.46
C THR A 295 19.25 45.88 -3.33
N LYS A 296 18.85 46.73 -4.29
CA LYS A 296 19.77 47.56 -5.09
C LYS A 296 20.13 48.91 -4.44
N GLU A 297 19.41 49.33 -3.41
CA GLU A 297 19.77 50.54 -2.64
C GLU A 297 20.71 50.24 -1.45
N ILE A 298 21.07 48.96 -1.22
CA ILE A 298 21.92 48.53 -0.10
C ILE A 298 23.29 47.97 -0.57
N PHE A 299 23.65 48.10 -1.86
CA PHE A 299 25.01 47.84 -2.36
C PHE A 299 25.56 48.96 -3.24
#